data_AF-A0ABD2T5X7-F1
#
_entry.id   AF-A0ABD2T5X7-F1
#
_cell.length_a   1.000
_cell.length_b   1.000
_cell.length_c   1.000
_cell.angle_alpha   90.00
_cell.angle_beta   90.00
_cell.angle_gamma   90.00
#
_symmetry.space_group_name_H-M   'P 1'
#
loop_
_entity.id
_entity.type
_entity.pdbx_description
1 polymer ?
#
loop_
_entity_poly.entity_id
_entity_poly.type
_entity_poly.pdbx_seq_one_letter_code
_entity_poly.pdbx_strand_id
1 'polypeptide(L)'
;MSCIYRLGHSHIPYCPPADQSHSLQQFQEMGETPVPESVLKKQKRSEEWALAKKQELESAKKKNAENRKLIYNRAKLYAKEYAEQDKELIRLKREARLKGGFYVDPEAKLLFIIRIRGINAMPPQTKKILQLLRLRQIFNGVFLKVNKATVNMLHRVEPYVTYGYPNLKSVRELIYKRGYGKLDKQRIPLTDNSVIEQGLGKHGIICAEDLVHEIMTVGPSFKQANNFLWPFQLKAPLGGLKKKRNHYVEGGDAGNRENFINELIRRMN
;
A
#
# COMPACT_ATOMS: atom_id res chain seq x y z
N MET A 1 -99.28 -39.94 -31.25
CA MET A 1 -99.34 -38.47 -31.47
C MET A 1 -97.96 -37.93 -31.15
N SER A 2 -97.06 -37.82 -32.13
CA SER A 2 -96.83 -36.64 -32.98
C SER A 2 -96.37 -35.45 -32.12
N CYS A 3 -95.33 -34.65 -32.39
CA CYS A 3 -94.53 -34.43 -33.59
C CYS A 3 -93.35 -33.50 -33.18
N ILE A 4 -92.12 -33.90 -33.52
CA ILE A 4 -91.05 -33.17 -34.24
C ILE A 4 -90.73 -31.66 -33.97
N TYR A 5 -89.40 -31.39 -33.92
CA TYR A 5 -88.59 -30.24 -34.42
C TYR A 5 -87.85 -29.44 -33.34
N ARG A 6 -86.54 -29.11 -33.41
CA ARG A 6 -85.41 -29.43 -34.32
C ARG A 6 -84.12 -28.96 -33.61
N LEU A 7 -83.10 -29.82 -33.48
CA LEU A 7 -81.75 -29.48 -33.00
C LEU A 7 -80.83 -29.24 -34.21
N GLY A 8 -80.04 -28.15 -34.17
CA GLY A 8 -79.02 -27.82 -35.16
C GLY A 8 -77.63 -28.27 -34.70
N HIS A 9 -77.02 -29.14 -35.50
CA HIS A 9 -75.68 -29.70 -35.34
C HIS A 9 -74.56 -28.68 -35.59
N SER A 10 -73.46 -28.78 -34.85
CA SER A 10 -72.12 -28.74 -35.46
C SER A 10 -71.25 -29.82 -34.81
N HIS A 11 -70.81 -30.75 -35.66
CA HIS A 11 -70.12 -31.98 -35.33
C HIS A 11 -68.63 -31.72 -35.09
N ILE A 12 -68.11 -32.24 -33.99
CA ILE A 12 -66.68 -32.59 -33.87
C ILE A 12 -66.56 -34.04 -34.35
N PRO A 13 -65.53 -34.38 -35.13
CA PRO A 13 -64.90 -35.69 -35.03
C PRO A 13 -63.45 -35.55 -34.53
N TYR A 14 -63.20 -36.21 -33.40
CA TYR A 14 -61.87 -36.51 -32.85
C TYR A 14 -61.05 -37.31 -33.87
N CYS A 15 -59.76 -36.98 -34.04
CA CYS A 15 -58.78 -37.84 -34.71
C CYS A 15 -57.81 -38.43 -33.66
N PRO A 16 -57.53 -39.75 -33.67
CA PRO A 16 -56.54 -40.38 -32.81
C PRO A 16 -55.10 -40.17 -33.34
N PRO A 17 -54.05 -40.36 -32.52
CA PRO A 17 -52.68 -40.06 -32.87
C PRO A 17 -52.08 -41.21 -33.71
N ALA A 18 -51.38 -40.86 -34.80
CA ALA A 18 -50.59 -41.80 -35.59
C ALA A 18 -49.12 -41.35 -35.62
N ASP A 19 -48.31 -42.18 -34.97
CA ASP A 19 -46.87 -42.38 -34.97
C ASP A 19 -45.89 -41.33 -35.52
N GLN A 20 -45.03 -40.95 -34.58
CA GLN A 20 -43.68 -40.42 -34.76
C GLN A 20 -42.81 -41.45 -35.49
N SER A 21 -42.21 -41.10 -36.63
CA SER A 21 -40.90 -41.68 -37.08
C SER A 21 -40.40 -41.21 -38.46
N HIS A 22 -40.96 -40.17 -39.10
CA HIS A 22 -40.42 -39.71 -40.39
C HIS A 22 -40.32 -38.18 -40.49
N SER A 23 -39.39 -37.58 -39.75
CA SER A 23 -38.77 -36.29 -40.13
C SER A 23 -37.54 -35.89 -39.29
N LEU A 24 -36.81 -36.85 -38.69
CA LEU A 24 -35.58 -36.57 -37.92
C LEU A 24 -34.36 -37.32 -38.49
N GLN A 25 -34.30 -37.55 -39.80
CA GLN A 25 -33.18 -38.25 -40.44
C GLN A 25 -32.73 -37.63 -41.78
N GLN A 26 -32.91 -36.32 -41.98
CA GLN A 26 -32.39 -35.61 -43.17
C GLN A 26 -31.68 -34.29 -42.82
N PHE A 27 -30.84 -34.32 -41.79
CA PHE A 27 -29.76 -33.34 -41.58
C PHE A 27 -28.43 -34.04 -41.26
N GLN A 28 -28.17 -35.17 -41.89
CA GLN A 28 -26.84 -35.74 -42.02
C GLN A 28 -26.41 -35.61 -43.48
N GLU A 29 -25.16 -35.22 -43.67
CA GLU A 29 -24.49 -34.92 -44.95
C GLU A 29 -24.63 -33.48 -45.48
N MET A 30 -24.28 -32.50 -44.64
CA MET A 30 -23.53 -31.33 -45.15
C MET A 30 -22.07 -31.57 -44.79
N GLY A 31 -21.25 -31.79 -45.82
CA GLY A 31 -19.83 -32.11 -45.68
C GLY A 31 -19.10 -31.22 -44.70
N GLU A 32 -18.18 -31.81 -43.94
CA GLU A 32 -17.17 -31.10 -43.16
C GLU A 32 -16.58 -29.99 -44.01
N THR A 33 -16.96 -28.75 -43.75
CA THR A 33 -16.24 -27.62 -44.33
C THR A 33 -14.85 -27.68 -43.73
N PRO A 34 -13.78 -27.84 -44.53
CA PRO A 34 -12.43 -27.98 -44.00
C PRO A 34 -12.14 -26.72 -43.17
N VAL A 35 -11.91 -26.92 -41.87
CA VAL A 35 -11.62 -25.83 -40.95
C VAL A 35 -10.47 -25.01 -41.53
N PRO A 36 -10.63 -23.70 -41.72
CA PRO A 36 -9.60 -22.89 -42.35
C PRO A 36 -8.27 -23.02 -41.60
N GLU A 37 -7.16 -23.16 -42.33
CA GLU A 37 -5.82 -23.34 -41.76
C GLU A 37 -5.45 -22.23 -40.75
N SER A 38 -5.97 -21.02 -40.98
CA SER A 38 -5.81 -19.87 -40.08
C SER A 38 -6.45 -20.09 -38.70
N VAL A 39 -7.58 -20.80 -38.62
CA VAL A 39 -8.28 -21.15 -37.38
C VAL A 39 -7.49 -22.20 -36.61
N LEU A 40 -6.98 -23.23 -37.30
CA LEU A 40 -6.13 -24.26 -36.69
C LEU A 40 -4.82 -23.65 -36.13
N LYS A 41 -4.18 -22.74 -36.86
CA LYS A 41 -3.00 -21.99 -36.38
C LYS A 41 -3.31 -21.12 -35.15
N LYS A 42 -4.50 -20.51 -35.10
CA LYS A 42 -4.95 -19.71 -33.95
C LYS A 42 -5.23 -20.57 -32.72
N GLN A 43 -5.84 -21.74 -32.89
CA GLN A 43 -6.09 -22.71 -31.82
C GLN A 43 -4.77 -23.20 -31.20
N LYS A 44 -3.81 -23.65 -32.02
CA LYS A 44 -2.48 -24.08 -31.56
C LYS A 44 -1.77 -22.99 -30.76
N ARG A 45 -1.76 -21.74 -31.26
CA ARG A 45 -1.17 -20.60 -30.53
C ARG A 45 -1.88 -20.31 -29.20
N SER A 46 -3.20 -20.44 -29.16
CA SER A 46 -3.98 -20.24 -27.94
C SER A 46 -3.70 -21.34 -26.91
N GLU A 47 -3.54 -22.58 -27.34
CA GLU A 47 -3.16 -23.72 -26.50
C GLU A 47 -1.74 -23.55 -25.94
N GLU A 48 -0.78 -23.15 -26.77
CA GLU A 48 0.59 -22.82 -26.35
C GLU A 48 0.60 -21.69 -25.32
N TRP A 49 -0.16 -20.61 -25.56
CA TRP A 49 -0.30 -19.50 -24.60
C TRP A 49 -0.99 -19.93 -23.30
N ALA A 50 -1.99 -20.81 -23.37
CA ALA A 50 -2.65 -21.34 -22.20
C ALA A 50 -1.72 -22.24 -21.37
N LEU A 51 -0.91 -23.07 -22.04
CA LEU A 51 0.08 -23.93 -21.39
C LEU A 51 1.19 -23.10 -20.72
N ALA A 52 1.73 -22.10 -21.43
CA ALA A 52 2.71 -21.16 -20.88
C ALA A 52 2.16 -20.42 -19.66
N LYS A 53 0.93 -19.88 -19.74
CA LYS A 53 0.27 -19.23 -18.59
C LYS A 53 0.08 -20.17 -17.41
N LYS A 54 -0.29 -21.44 -17.65
CA LYS A 54 -0.41 -22.44 -16.58
C LYS A 54 0.93 -22.69 -15.88
N GLN A 55 2.01 -22.87 -16.65
CA GLN A 55 3.36 -23.06 -16.11
C GLN A 55 3.83 -21.83 -15.31
N GLU A 56 3.59 -20.62 -15.84
CA GLU A 56 3.90 -19.37 -15.13
C GLU A 56 3.15 -19.27 -13.80
N LEU A 57 1.85 -19.55 -13.80
CA LEU A 57 1.03 -19.54 -12.58
C LEU A 57 1.51 -20.56 -11.55
N GLU A 58 1.89 -21.78 -11.96
CA GLU A 58 2.45 -22.79 -11.06
C GLU A 58 3.79 -22.34 -10.47
N SER A 59 4.67 -21.76 -11.30
CA SER A 59 5.94 -21.22 -10.83
C SER A 59 5.75 -20.06 -9.84
N ALA A 60 4.79 -19.17 -10.10
CA ALA A 60 4.44 -18.05 -9.25
C ALA A 60 3.84 -18.53 -7.92
N LYS A 61 2.99 -19.57 -7.93
CA LYS A 61 2.44 -20.18 -6.71
C LYS A 61 3.54 -20.75 -5.81
N LYS A 62 4.52 -21.47 -6.38
CA LYS A 62 5.67 -22.00 -5.65
C LYS A 62 6.50 -20.88 -5.02
N LYS A 63 6.87 -19.86 -5.80
CA LYS A 63 7.59 -18.66 -5.33
C LYS A 63 6.83 -17.93 -4.23
N ASN A 64 5.52 -17.74 -4.39
CA ASN A 64 4.69 -17.07 -3.39
C ASN A 64 4.60 -17.84 -2.07
N ALA A 65 4.59 -19.18 -2.11
CA ALA A 65 4.61 -20.01 -0.92
C ALA A 65 5.94 -19.89 -0.16
N GLU A 66 7.06 -19.89 -0.88
CA GLU A 66 8.40 -19.67 -0.32
C GLU A 66 8.54 -18.26 0.26
N ASN A 67 8.15 -17.24 -0.51
CA ASN A 67 8.16 -15.84 -0.07
C ASN A 67 7.32 -15.64 1.18
N ARG A 68 6.16 -16.29 1.30
CA ARG A 68 5.31 -16.20 2.50
C ARG A 68 6.01 -16.73 3.75
N LYS A 69 6.71 -17.88 3.64
CA LYS A 69 7.51 -18.44 4.73
C LYS A 69 8.65 -17.50 5.12
N LEU A 70 9.34 -16.95 4.11
CA LEU A 70 10.43 -16.00 4.31
C LEU A 70 9.95 -14.72 5.00
N ILE A 71 8.85 -14.13 4.56
CA ILE A 71 8.24 -12.92 5.16
C ILE A 71 7.88 -13.17 6.62
N TYR A 72 7.24 -14.31 6.92
CA TYR A 72 6.89 -14.67 8.29
C TYR A 72 8.13 -14.77 9.19
N ASN A 73 9.16 -15.47 8.72
CA ASN A 73 10.41 -15.62 9.46
C ASN A 73 11.11 -14.28 9.69
N ARG A 74 11.17 -13.40 8.67
CA ARG A 74 11.74 -12.05 8.79
C ARG A 74 10.97 -11.19 9.79
N ALA A 75 9.64 -11.17 9.69
CA ALA A 75 8.81 -10.42 10.64
C ALA A 75 9.02 -10.87 12.09
N LYS A 76 9.16 -12.19 12.32
CA LYS A 76 9.48 -12.74 13.63
C LYS A 76 10.87 -12.29 14.12
N LEU A 77 11.86 -12.27 13.24
CA LEU A 77 13.22 -11.79 13.56
C LEU A 77 13.21 -10.31 13.93
N TYR A 78 12.56 -9.45 13.14
CA TYR A 78 12.48 -8.01 13.44
C TYR A 78 11.74 -7.74 14.74
N ALA A 79 10.63 -8.44 15.00
CA ALA A 79 9.92 -8.31 16.27
C ALA A 79 10.80 -8.68 17.47
N LYS A 80 11.62 -9.73 17.34
CA LYS A 80 12.59 -10.14 18.35
C LYS A 80 13.68 -9.08 18.52
N GLU A 81 14.24 -8.58 17.43
CA GLU A 81 15.27 -7.53 17.42
C GLU A 81 14.81 -6.27 18.15
N TYR A 82 13.62 -5.75 17.83
CA TYR A 82 13.08 -4.56 18.50
C TYR A 82 12.87 -4.79 20.01
N ALA A 83 12.34 -5.97 20.37
CA ALA A 83 12.12 -6.30 21.78
C ALA A 83 13.44 -6.45 22.56
N GLU A 84 14.49 -6.95 21.91
CA GLU A 84 15.83 -7.04 22.49
C GLU A 84 16.48 -5.67 22.64
N GLN A 85 16.37 -4.79 21.63
CA GLN A 85 16.85 -3.41 21.67
C GLN A 85 16.20 -2.61 22.81
N ASP A 86 14.88 -2.74 22.99
CA ASP A 86 14.16 -2.07 24.09
C ASP A 86 14.63 -2.55 25.46
N LYS A 87 14.80 -3.87 25.62
CA LYS A 87 15.32 -4.47 26.87
C LYS A 87 16.75 -4.06 27.15
N GLU A 88 17.60 -4.04 26.13
CA GLU A 88 18.99 -3.64 26.24
C GLU A 88 19.13 -2.18 26.65
N LEU A 89 18.35 -1.28 26.05
CA LEU A 89 18.31 0.14 26.44
C LEU A 89 17.93 0.29 27.92
N ILE A 90 16.92 -0.44 28.40
CA ILE A 90 16.52 -0.42 29.82
C ILE A 90 17.64 -0.98 30.71
N ARG A 91 18.31 -2.06 30.30
CA ARG A 91 19.45 -2.65 31.03
C ARG A 91 20.58 -1.66 31.18
N LEU A 92 21.00 -1.01 30.08
CA LEU A 92 22.08 -0.01 30.06
C LEU A 92 21.76 1.19 30.96
N LYS A 93 20.51 1.69 30.92
CA LYS A 93 20.07 2.76 31.82
C LYS A 93 20.16 2.38 33.30
N ARG A 94 19.80 1.14 33.65
CA ARG A 94 19.90 0.63 35.03
C ARG A 94 21.35 0.44 35.47
N GLU A 95 22.19 -0.14 34.61
CA GLU A 95 23.60 -0.36 34.90
C GLU A 95 24.35 0.97 35.10
N ALA A 96 24.11 1.97 34.25
CA ALA A 96 24.67 3.30 34.41
C ALA A 96 24.28 3.90 35.77
N ARG A 97 22.99 3.80 36.15
CA ARG A 97 22.49 4.29 37.44
C ARG A 97 23.13 3.56 38.63
N LEU A 98 23.35 2.25 38.54
CA LEU A 98 24.02 1.47 39.59
C LEU A 98 25.49 1.89 39.78
N LYS A 99 26.18 2.22 38.68
CA LYS A 99 27.57 2.74 38.72
C LYS A 99 27.65 4.21 39.16
N GLY A 100 26.51 4.85 39.46
CA GLY A 100 26.44 6.27 39.82
C GLY A 100 26.55 7.25 38.64
N GLY A 101 26.48 6.75 37.40
CA GLY A 101 26.52 7.55 36.18
C GLY A 101 25.15 7.70 35.50
N PHE A 102 25.13 8.40 34.36
CA PHE A 102 23.94 8.58 33.52
C PHE A 102 24.18 7.99 32.13
N TYR A 103 23.17 7.28 31.62
CA TYR A 103 23.19 6.80 30.24
C TYR A 103 22.68 7.89 29.30
N VAL A 104 23.48 8.25 28.30
CA VAL A 104 23.10 9.20 27.26
C VAL A 104 22.55 8.41 26.08
N ASP A 105 21.30 8.68 25.70
CA ASP A 105 20.67 8.04 24.55
C ASP A 105 21.36 8.49 23.25
N PRO A 106 21.54 7.57 22.27
CA PRO A 106 22.13 7.93 20.98
C PRO A 106 21.23 8.89 20.20
N GLU A 107 21.84 9.78 19.41
CA GLU A 107 21.09 10.69 18.55
C GLU A 107 20.22 9.93 17.54
N ALA A 108 19.00 10.43 17.33
CA ALA A 108 18.05 9.80 16.43
C ALA A 108 18.46 9.99 14.95
N LYS A 109 18.41 8.89 14.19
CA LYS A 109 18.79 8.86 12.77
C LYS A 109 17.65 9.21 11.81
N LEU A 110 16.40 9.15 12.29
CA LEU A 110 15.18 9.33 11.50
C LEU A 110 14.35 10.50 12.03
N LEU A 111 13.86 11.32 11.11
CA LEU A 111 12.89 12.38 11.37
C LEU A 111 11.62 12.14 10.57
N PHE A 112 10.48 12.51 11.15
CA PHE A 112 9.23 12.67 10.43
C PHE A 112 8.85 14.14 10.42
N ILE A 113 8.63 14.69 9.23
CA ILE A 113 8.32 16.11 9.03
C ILE A 113 6.89 16.23 8.52
N ILE A 114 6.12 17.13 9.13
CA ILE A 114 4.76 17.47 8.75
C ILE A 114 4.70 18.96 8.42
N ARG A 115 4.07 19.30 7.30
CA ARG A 115 3.82 20.70 6.96
C ARG A 115 2.58 21.23 7.68
N ILE A 116 2.73 22.31 8.45
CA ILE A 116 1.63 22.88 9.26
C ILE A 116 1.06 24.20 8.71
N ARG A 117 1.83 24.93 7.89
CA ARG A 117 1.43 26.21 7.29
C ARG A 117 1.26 26.13 5.77
N GLY A 118 0.37 26.97 5.24
CA GLY A 118 0.06 27.09 3.81
C GLY A 118 1.17 27.72 2.97
N ILE A 119 0.88 28.05 1.71
CA ILE A 119 1.84 28.66 0.75
C ILE A 119 1.83 30.20 0.78
N ASN A 120 0.84 30.81 1.43
CA ASN A 120 0.64 32.25 1.42
C ASN A 120 1.71 32.96 2.27
N ALA A 121 2.20 34.11 1.77
CA ALA A 121 3.21 34.93 2.43
C ALA A 121 4.47 34.13 2.85
N MET A 122 5.07 33.42 1.89
CA MET A 122 6.29 32.63 2.10
C MET A 122 7.39 33.11 1.16
N PRO A 123 8.63 33.31 1.66
CA PRO A 123 9.74 33.68 0.80
C PRO A 123 10.05 32.56 -0.21
N PRO A 124 10.52 32.90 -1.43
CA PRO A 124 10.72 31.95 -2.51
C PRO A 124 11.73 30.84 -2.17
N GLN A 125 12.75 31.17 -1.37
CA GLN A 125 13.75 30.20 -0.90
C GLN A 125 13.12 29.09 -0.05
N THR A 126 12.32 29.44 0.96
CA THR A 126 11.58 28.48 1.79
C THR A 126 10.62 27.64 0.96
N LYS A 127 9.92 28.26 0.00
CA LYS A 127 9.02 27.55 -0.92
C LYS A 127 9.77 26.48 -1.72
N LYS A 128 10.98 26.78 -2.20
CA LYS A 128 11.82 25.82 -2.92
C LYS A 128 12.28 24.68 -2.01
N ILE A 129 12.68 24.96 -0.78
CA ILE A 129 13.09 23.92 0.19
C ILE A 129 11.93 22.95 0.48
N LEU A 130 10.72 23.45 0.72
CA LEU A 130 9.55 22.60 0.95
C LEU A 130 9.23 21.73 -0.28
N GLN A 131 9.44 22.23 -1.50
CA GLN A 131 9.28 21.44 -2.72
C GLN A 131 10.32 20.32 -2.81
N LEU A 132 11.59 20.59 -2.44
CA LEU A 132 12.66 19.57 -2.40
C LEU A 132 12.33 18.47 -1.38
N LEU A 133 11.79 18.83 -0.22
CA LEU A 133 11.32 17.90 0.80
C LEU A 133 10.01 17.18 0.43
N ARG A 134 9.42 17.47 -0.74
CA ARG A 134 8.13 16.92 -1.22
C ARG A 134 6.90 17.35 -0.40
N LEU A 135 7.01 18.41 0.40
CA LEU A 135 5.95 18.97 1.24
C LEU A 135 5.10 20.02 0.50
N ARG A 136 4.34 19.57 -0.51
CA ARG A 136 3.56 20.46 -1.41
C ARG A 136 2.27 21.00 -0.80
N GLN A 137 1.55 20.18 -0.04
CA GLN A 137 0.27 20.53 0.58
C GLN A 137 0.41 20.62 2.11
N ILE A 138 -0.54 21.28 2.76
CA ILE A 138 -0.65 21.26 4.22
C ILE A 138 -0.92 19.82 4.69
N PHE A 139 -0.39 19.47 5.85
CA PHE A 139 -0.48 18.13 6.44
C PHE A 139 0.10 17.00 5.57
N ASN A 140 0.98 17.34 4.63
CA ASN A 140 1.85 16.34 4.04
C ASN A 140 2.93 15.92 5.04
N GLY A 141 3.17 14.62 5.14
CA GLY A 141 4.19 14.00 5.96
C GLY A 141 5.25 13.30 5.11
N VAL A 142 6.53 13.44 5.47
CA VAL A 142 7.65 12.76 4.79
C VAL A 142 8.69 12.32 5.81
N PHE A 143 9.26 11.13 5.62
CA PHE A 143 10.42 10.66 6.38
C PHE A 143 11.70 11.30 5.86
N LEU A 144 12.62 11.62 6.76
CA LEU A 144 13.91 12.22 6.42
C LEU A 144 15.01 11.57 7.25
N LYS A 145 16.12 11.22 6.59
CA LYS A 145 17.34 10.79 7.27
C LYS A 145 18.05 12.00 7.87
N VAL A 146 18.49 11.89 9.12
CA VAL A 146 19.24 12.96 9.78
C VAL A 146 20.64 13.06 9.19
N ASN A 147 20.96 14.25 8.70
CA ASN A 147 22.29 14.67 8.27
C ASN A 147 22.45 16.17 8.62
N LYS A 148 23.66 16.63 8.89
CA LYS A 148 23.96 18.05 9.15
C LYS A 148 23.38 18.97 8.08
N ALA A 149 23.48 18.57 6.80
CA ALA A 149 22.91 19.31 5.69
C ALA A 149 21.37 19.41 5.77
N THR A 150 20.70 18.32 6.12
CA THR A 150 19.23 18.29 6.18
C THR A 150 18.70 19.05 7.39
N VAL A 151 19.41 19.03 8.52
CA VAL A 151 19.09 19.83 9.71
C VAL A 151 19.21 21.32 9.39
N ASN A 152 20.29 21.74 8.71
CA ASN A 152 20.44 23.13 8.27
C ASN A 152 19.33 23.57 7.30
N MET A 153 18.88 22.67 6.42
CA MET A 153 17.72 22.94 5.56
C MET A 153 16.43 23.08 6.38
N LEU A 154 16.25 22.26 7.42
CA LEU A 154 15.09 22.31 8.30
C LEU A 154 15.00 23.61 9.10
N HIS A 155 16.10 24.12 9.63
CA HIS A 155 16.12 25.41 10.34
C HIS A 155 15.58 26.57 9.48
N ARG A 156 15.81 26.55 8.16
CA ARG A 156 15.28 27.58 7.24
C ARG A 156 13.76 27.48 7.00
N VAL A 157 13.16 26.31 7.22
CA VAL A 157 11.72 26.06 7.02
C VAL A 157 10.96 25.80 8.31
N GLU A 158 11.66 25.80 9.44
CA GLU A 158 11.20 25.59 10.81
C GLU A 158 9.85 26.25 11.14
N PRO A 159 9.58 27.54 10.82
CA PRO A 159 8.30 28.16 11.14
C PRO A 159 7.11 27.63 10.33
N TYR A 160 7.33 26.80 9.30
CA TYR A 160 6.29 26.25 8.41
C TYR A 160 6.06 24.75 8.58
N VAL A 161 6.98 24.06 9.23
CA VAL A 161 6.95 22.62 9.45
C VAL A 161 6.98 22.31 10.93
N THR A 162 6.55 21.12 11.27
CA THR A 162 6.86 20.51 12.55
C THR A 162 7.51 19.17 12.31
N TYR A 163 8.49 18.83 13.13
CA TYR A 163 9.24 17.60 12.95
C TYR A 163 9.65 17.02 14.31
N GLY A 164 10.01 15.74 14.30
CA GLY A 164 10.49 15.03 15.47
C GLY A 164 10.82 13.58 15.15
N TYR A 165 11.05 12.80 16.20
CA TYR A 165 11.49 11.41 16.12
C TYR A 165 10.29 10.47 16.17
N PRO A 166 9.95 9.78 15.05
CA PRO A 166 8.83 8.85 15.06
C PRO A 166 9.22 7.55 15.79
N ASN A 167 8.28 6.97 16.52
CA ASN A 167 8.42 5.63 17.10
C ASN A 167 8.02 4.54 16.10
N LEU A 168 8.41 3.29 16.38
CA LEU A 168 8.08 2.14 15.55
C LEU A 168 6.57 2.01 15.28
N LYS A 169 5.73 2.24 16.30
CA LYS A 169 4.26 2.19 16.18
C LYS A 169 3.72 3.22 15.19
N SER A 170 4.22 4.44 15.24
CA SER A 170 3.81 5.57 14.41
C SER A 170 4.27 5.38 12.97
N VAL A 171 5.50 4.90 12.74
CA VAL A 171 5.97 4.51 11.40
C VAL A 171 5.09 3.41 10.81
N ARG A 172 4.82 2.37 11.62
CA ARG A 172 3.96 1.25 11.24
C ARG A 172 2.55 1.70 10.85
N GLU A 173 1.90 2.51 11.69
CA GLU A 173 0.56 3.03 11.42
C GLU A 173 0.53 3.93 10.18
N LEU A 174 1.54 4.77 9.97
CA LEU A 174 1.63 5.63 8.77
C LEU A 174 1.70 4.79 7.49
N ILE A 175 2.56 3.77 7.46
CA ILE A 175 2.72 2.91 6.28
C ILE A 175 1.46 2.07 6.05
N TYR A 176 0.89 1.43 7.07
CA TYR A 176 -0.30 0.59 6.88
C TYR A 176 -1.58 1.39 6.59
N LYS A 177 -1.80 2.53 7.24
CA LYS A 177 -3.06 3.29 7.07
C LYS A 177 -3.02 4.30 5.93
N ARG A 178 -1.86 4.90 5.69
CA ARG A 178 -1.70 6.06 4.80
C ARG A 178 -0.60 5.87 3.75
N GLY A 179 -0.02 4.68 3.66
CA GLY A 179 1.05 4.36 2.71
C GLY A 179 0.54 4.24 1.29
N TYR A 180 1.20 4.98 0.39
CA TYR A 180 1.05 4.82 -1.04
C TYR A 180 2.43 4.63 -1.66
N GLY A 181 2.55 3.68 -2.57
CA GLY A 181 3.73 3.47 -3.40
C GLY A 181 3.70 4.34 -4.65
N LYS A 182 4.87 4.74 -5.10
CA LYS A 182 5.12 5.42 -6.37
C LYS A 182 5.68 4.41 -7.36
N LEU A 183 4.82 3.84 -8.20
CA LEU A 183 5.20 2.98 -9.32
C LEU A 183 4.85 3.67 -10.63
N ASP A 184 5.78 3.70 -11.58
CA ASP A 184 5.60 4.35 -12.89
C ASP A 184 5.03 5.77 -12.82
N LYS A 185 5.43 6.52 -11.79
CA LYS A 185 4.95 7.87 -11.43
C LYS A 185 3.46 7.95 -11.04
N GLN A 186 2.77 6.82 -10.96
CA GLN A 186 1.41 6.71 -10.43
C GLN A 186 1.43 6.51 -8.92
N ARG A 187 0.32 6.87 -8.28
CA ARG A 187 0.12 6.72 -6.83
C ARG A 187 -0.77 5.50 -6.60
N ILE A 188 -0.21 4.45 -6.04
CA ILE A 188 -0.89 3.16 -5.82
C ILE A 188 -0.96 2.86 -4.32
N PRO A 189 -2.12 2.49 -3.76
CA PRO A 189 -2.22 2.13 -2.35
C PRO A 189 -1.42 0.85 -2.05
N LEU A 190 -0.82 0.77 -0.86
CA LEU A 190 -0.07 -0.42 -0.42
C LEU A 190 -1.03 -1.47 0.17
N THR A 191 -1.87 -2.08 -0.67
CA THR A 191 -2.77 -3.19 -0.27
C THR A 191 -2.05 -4.52 -0.24
N ASP A 192 -1.20 -4.77 -1.23
CA ASP A 192 -0.54 -6.05 -1.46
C ASP A 192 0.98 -5.91 -1.48
N ASN A 193 1.68 -6.93 -0.98
CA ASN A 193 3.15 -6.96 -0.98
C ASN A 193 3.75 -6.98 -2.41
N SER A 194 2.97 -7.36 -3.42
CA SER A 194 3.39 -7.33 -4.82
C SER A 194 3.79 -5.92 -5.28
N VAL A 195 3.10 -4.87 -4.80
CA VAL A 195 3.41 -3.47 -5.12
C VAL A 195 4.79 -3.08 -4.58
N ILE A 196 5.14 -3.58 -3.39
CA ILE A 196 6.43 -3.33 -2.75
C ILE A 196 7.52 -4.11 -3.45
N GLU A 197 7.30 -5.40 -3.72
CA GLU A 197 8.25 -6.27 -4.41
C GLU A 197 8.59 -5.74 -5.82
N GLN A 198 7.60 -5.26 -6.57
CA GLN A 198 7.84 -4.65 -7.89
C GLN A 198 8.71 -3.39 -7.81
N GLY A 199 8.50 -2.54 -6.81
CA GLY A 199 9.22 -1.27 -6.67
C GLY A 199 10.60 -1.40 -6.02
N LEU A 200 10.73 -2.28 -5.03
CA LEU A 200 11.88 -2.36 -4.13
C LEU A 200 12.51 -3.75 -4.04
N GLY A 201 12.02 -4.75 -4.78
CA GLY A 201 12.56 -6.12 -4.75
C GLY A 201 14.04 -6.20 -5.10
N LYS A 202 14.54 -5.29 -5.96
CA LYS A 202 15.97 -5.14 -6.27
C LYS A 202 16.85 -4.82 -5.05
N HIS A 203 16.26 -4.22 -4.03
CA HIS A 203 16.92 -3.81 -2.78
C HIS A 203 16.68 -4.81 -1.64
N GLY A 204 16.06 -5.97 -1.92
CA GLY A 204 15.78 -7.01 -0.92
C GLY A 204 14.56 -6.74 -0.03
N ILE A 205 13.79 -5.68 -0.32
CA ILE A 205 12.57 -5.30 0.39
C ILE A 205 11.38 -5.92 -0.33
N ILE A 206 10.76 -6.92 0.29
CA ILE A 206 9.70 -7.73 -0.35
C ILE A 206 8.34 -7.39 0.26
N CYS A 207 8.29 -7.06 1.54
CA CYS A 207 7.04 -6.85 2.27
C CYS A 207 6.96 -5.50 2.98
N ALA A 208 5.77 -5.18 3.48
CA ALA A 208 5.53 -3.97 4.26
C ALA A 208 6.37 -3.93 5.56
N GLU A 209 6.61 -5.06 6.22
CA GLU A 209 7.41 -5.09 7.45
C GLU A 209 8.90 -4.85 7.17
N ASP A 210 9.43 -5.38 6.05
CA ASP A 210 10.78 -5.05 5.57
C ASP A 210 10.90 -3.54 5.31
N LEU A 211 9.87 -2.93 4.72
CA LEU A 211 9.83 -1.49 4.46
C LEU A 211 9.80 -0.67 5.77
N VAL A 212 9.00 -1.08 6.76
CA VAL A 212 8.97 -0.46 8.09
C VAL A 212 10.34 -0.56 8.74
N HIS A 213 10.98 -1.73 8.68
CA HIS A 213 12.30 -1.95 9.26
C HIS A 213 13.37 -1.09 8.61
N GLU A 214 13.45 -1.06 7.28
CA GLU A 214 14.42 -0.25 6.53
C GLU A 214 14.28 1.25 6.85
N ILE A 215 13.04 1.74 7.01
CA ILE A 215 12.77 3.13 7.38
C ILE A 215 13.20 3.41 8.81
N MET A 216 12.85 2.55 9.78
CA MET A 216 13.12 2.75 11.20
C MET A 216 14.62 2.70 11.51
N THR A 217 15.33 1.70 10.98
CA THR A 217 16.77 1.52 11.20
C THR A 217 17.63 2.45 10.34
N VAL A 218 17.02 3.07 9.32
CA VAL A 218 17.71 3.91 8.32
C VAL A 218 18.79 3.11 7.60
N GLY A 219 18.38 1.99 7.01
CA GLY A 219 19.26 1.06 6.31
C GLY A 219 19.91 1.63 5.03
N PRO A 220 20.70 0.80 4.33
CA PRO A 220 21.45 1.22 3.15
C PRO A 220 20.56 1.67 1.98
N SER A 221 19.36 1.10 1.86
CA SER A 221 18.38 1.36 0.80
C SER A 221 17.28 2.35 1.24
N PHE A 222 17.49 3.07 2.35
CA PHE A 222 16.55 4.06 2.88
C PHE A 222 16.11 5.10 1.83
N LYS A 223 17.05 5.58 1.00
CA LYS A 223 16.75 6.62 0.00
C LYS A 223 15.74 6.11 -1.03
N GLN A 224 15.89 4.87 -1.46
CA GLN A 224 15.03 4.21 -2.45
C GLN A 224 13.67 3.91 -1.83
N ALA A 225 13.64 3.35 -0.61
CA ALA A 225 12.43 3.09 0.16
C ALA A 225 11.60 4.37 0.40
N ASN A 226 12.24 5.45 0.84
CA ASN A 226 11.57 6.73 1.09
C ASN A 226 11.11 7.42 -0.21
N ASN A 227 11.83 7.26 -1.32
CA ASN A 227 11.40 7.81 -2.62
C ASN A 227 10.25 7.01 -3.24
N PHE A 228 10.20 5.70 -3.00
CA PHE A 228 9.07 4.85 -3.34
C PHE A 228 7.80 5.28 -2.59
N LEU A 229 7.91 5.60 -1.29
CA LEU A 229 6.80 6.15 -0.54
C LEU A 229 6.38 7.52 -1.11
N TRP A 230 5.11 7.63 -1.48
CA TRP A 230 4.47 8.91 -1.78
C TRP A 230 4.36 9.72 -0.47
N PRO A 231 4.48 11.07 -0.50
CA PRO A 231 4.24 11.87 0.69
C PRO A 231 2.90 11.54 1.36
N PHE A 232 2.94 11.26 2.66
CA PHE A 232 1.75 10.88 3.42
C PHE A 232 0.77 12.04 3.46
N GLN A 233 -0.47 11.79 3.04
CA GLN A 233 -1.55 12.76 3.19
C GLN A 233 -2.22 12.51 4.54
N LEU A 234 -1.89 13.34 5.52
CA LEU A 234 -2.42 13.23 6.88
C LEU A 234 -3.73 14.00 7.02
N LYS A 235 -4.58 13.59 7.96
CA LYS A 235 -5.79 14.34 8.31
C LYS A 235 -5.43 15.54 9.19
N ALA A 236 -6.28 16.56 9.23
CA ALA A 236 -6.18 17.58 10.26
C ALA A 236 -6.21 16.92 11.65
N PRO A 237 -5.37 17.37 12.60
CA PRO A 237 -5.27 16.73 13.91
C PRO A 237 -6.58 16.84 14.68
N LEU A 238 -7.01 15.73 15.28
CA LEU A 238 -8.12 15.73 16.23
C LEU A 238 -7.78 16.63 17.43
N GLY A 239 -8.70 17.53 17.78
CA GLY A 239 -8.46 18.57 18.80
C GLY A 239 -7.63 19.77 18.32
N GLY A 240 -7.25 19.83 17.04
CA GLY A 240 -6.61 20.98 16.43
C GLY A 240 -5.13 21.17 16.79
N LEU A 241 -4.58 22.29 16.30
CA LEU A 241 -3.25 22.79 16.62
C LEU A 241 -3.39 23.93 17.63
N LYS A 242 -2.44 24.05 18.57
CA LYS A 242 -2.42 25.12 19.59
C LYS A 242 -2.17 26.48 18.95
N LYS A 243 -0.96 26.69 18.40
CA LYS A 243 -0.56 27.93 17.72
C LYS A 243 0.41 27.62 16.60
N LYS A 244 -0.04 27.77 15.35
CA LYS A 244 0.73 27.39 14.14
C LYS A 244 1.98 28.24 13.86
N ARG A 245 2.05 29.46 14.42
CA ARG A 245 3.11 30.43 14.13
C ARG A 245 4.26 30.38 15.14
N ASN A 246 3.96 29.99 16.38
CA ASN A 246 4.93 29.96 17.46
C ASN A 246 5.71 28.64 17.45
N HIS A 247 6.95 28.71 17.94
CA HIS A 247 7.78 27.52 18.10
C HIS A 247 7.21 26.60 19.20
N TYR A 248 7.50 25.30 19.14
CA TYR A 248 7.00 24.32 20.12
C TYR A 248 7.41 24.67 21.56
N VAL A 249 8.65 25.15 21.75
CA VAL A 249 9.19 25.60 23.06
C VAL A 249 8.37 26.74 23.66
N GLU A 250 7.77 27.60 22.83
CA GLU A 250 6.92 28.73 23.25
C GLU A 250 5.44 28.31 23.43
N GLY A 251 5.16 27.00 23.44
CA GLY A 251 3.80 26.46 23.49
C GLY A 251 3.07 26.46 22.14
N GLY A 252 3.79 26.66 21.03
CA GLY A 252 3.27 26.54 19.67
C GLY A 252 3.35 25.14 19.08
N ASP A 253 3.32 25.08 17.75
CA ASP A 253 3.38 23.82 16.99
C ASP A 253 4.51 23.78 15.95
N ALA A 254 5.21 24.89 15.70
CA ALA A 254 6.29 24.91 14.71
C ALA A 254 7.61 24.34 15.28
N GLY A 255 8.45 23.81 14.40
CA GLY A 255 9.80 23.33 14.74
C GLY A 255 9.86 21.93 15.35
N ASN A 256 10.99 21.68 16.03
CA ASN A 256 11.30 20.38 16.63
C ASN A 256 10.48 20.14 17.90
N ARG A 257 9.82 18.99 17.97
CA ARG A 257 9.09 18.52 19.17
C ARG A 257 9.54 17.13 19.63
N GLU A 258 10.67 16.65 19.13
CA GLU A 258 11.29 15.37 19.51
C GLU A 258 10.27 14.22 19.51
N ASN A 259 10.03 13.60 20.68
CA ASN A 259 9.14 12.46 20.85
C ASN A 259 7.64 12.81 20.81
N PHE A 260 7.28 14.08 21.04
CA PHE A 260 5.88 14.54 21.05
C PHE A 260 5.27 14.60 19.64
N ILE A 261 6.07 14.38 18.59
CA ILE A 261 5.55 14.19 17.22
C ILE A 261 4.65 12.97 17.13
N ASN A 262 4.90 11.95 17.94
CA ASN A 262 4.14 10.71 17.91
C ASN A 262 2.68 10.91 18.34
N GLU A 263 2.45 11.78 19.31
CA GLU A 263 1.09 12.17 19.73
C GLU A 263 0.37 12.95 18.63
N LEU A 264 1.08 13.85 17.93
CA LEU A 264 0.50 14.57 16.79
C LEU A 264 0.15 13.60 15.65
N ILE A 265 1.05 12.69 15.28
CA ILE A 265 0.83 11.69 14.24
C ILE A 265 -0.42 10.86 14.56
N ARG A 266 -0.56 10.38 15.81
CA ARG A 266 -1.74 9.61 16.24
C ARG A 266 -3.05 10.38 16.10
N ARG A 267 -3.04 11.69 16.36
CA ARG A 267 -4.23 12.56 16.16
C ARG A 267 -4.54 12.87 14.69
N MET A 268 -3.56 12.69 13.80
CA MET A 268 -3.69 12.93 12.36
C MET A 268 -3.87 11.64 11.54
N ASN A 269 -3.81 10.48 12.21
CA ASN A 269 -4.00 9.16 11.62
C ASN A 269 -5.45 8.85 11.32
#